data_AF-A0A816GAA7-F1
#
_entry.id   AF-A0A816GAA7-F1
#
_cell.length_a   1.000
_cell.length_b   1.000
_cell.length_c   1.000
_cell.angle_alpha   90.00
_cell.angle_beta   90.00
_cell.angle_gamma   90.00
#
_symmetry.space_group_name_H-M   'P 1'
#
loop_
_entity.id
_entity.type
_entity.pdbx_description
1 polymer ?
#
loop_
_entity_poly.entity_id
_entity_poly.type
_entity_poly.pdbx_seq_one_letter_code
_entity_poly.pdbx_strand_id
1 'polypeptide(L)'
;LRKDADDRRRQPERFRFPVARFNRRQIPLNGPFFHFMPQVPIFADRLTKQTLIFSVSGGVYILPPLVNTYGQLFSVAELIASGYASLVSSGSLPTGPINMLPFFNPTPLIGPNIPIFRPGQSGFRGSIRTKLESLSIPKDYYRSSNLHSTIEMDENDSEDNDGDEDDYEPPSRSYNRPPRRTTTAVATSTYSNTIAKVQKKLKEATVRFLNTIKQGICVEMILNATVRNQYISSNLIGRVQPVGTFLTTDTATEYLYGLLCAIPNLPLKSILIDTLDLLQWGFDPNYYRTFFKLQINLQSTKKITLLTMIAFDEQFKVCGYEAVVPNAGLTLDFAPEEYSFVISNLCQAIQITCPVGSSNQQYTDVNECISFLSEPQTPFGSYDRADQNNVVCRLIHIQLAAIAPAIHCPHVGKTGGGACTNKTSQSYFEGMSDFVSCAYQYQK
;
A
#
# COMPACT_ATOMS: atom_id res chain seq x y z
N LEU A 1 5.23 -41.64 -57.89
CA LEU A 1 3.80 -41.99 -57.67
C LEU A 1 3.73 -43.22 -56.78
N ARG A 2 3.03 -43.09 -55.63
CA ARG A 2 2.71 -44.10 -54.59
C ARG A 2 3.75 -44.47 -53.52
N LYS A 3 3.17 -44.72 -52.33
CA LYS A 3 3.66 -45.16 -50.99
C LYS A 3 3.92 -44.05 -49.99
N ASP A 4 3.43 -44.00 -48.75
CA ASP A 4 2.52 -44.78 -47.86
C ASP A 4 2.09 -43.74 -46.78
N ALA A 5 0.87 -43.54 -46.27
CA ALA A 5 -0.15 -44.43 -45.71
C ALA A 5 0.23 -45.15 -44.39
N ASP A 6 0.62 -44.41 -43.32
CA ASP A 6 0.24 -44.74 -41.93
C ASP A 6 0.55 -43.54 -40.99
N ASP A 7 -0.43 -42.66 -40.74
CA ASP A 7 -0.34 -41.67 -39.63
C ASP A 7 -1.51 -41.92 -38.67
N ARG A 8 -1.33 -42.96 -37.84
CA ARG A 8 -2.26 -43.28 -36.76
C ARG A 8 -2.10 -42.27 -35.65
N ARG A 9 -3.14 -41.44 -35.46
CA ARG A 9 -3.70 -40.98 -34.18
C ARG A 9 -2.67 -40.84 -33.05
N ARG A 10 -1.84 -39.78 -33.08
CA ARG A 10 -1.25 -39.27 -31.84
C ARG A 10 -2.35 -38.58 -31.06
N GLN A 11 -2.84 -39.24 -30.01
CA GLN A 11 -3.67 -38.57 -29.02
C GLN A 11 -2.90 -37.37 -28.45
N PRO A 12 -3.57 -36.25 -28.11
CA PRO A 12 -2.91 -35.14 -27.46
C PRO A 12 -2.21 -35.64 -26.20
N GLU A 13 -0.90 -35.41 -26.11
CA GLU A 13 -0.15 -35.70 -24.89
C GLU A 13 -0.82 -34.98 -23.73
N ARG A 14 -1.40 -35.76 -22.80
CA ARG A 14 -1.93 -35.22 -21.56
C ARG A 14 -0.78 -34.51 -20.85
N PHE A 15 -0.87 -33.19 -20.76
CA PHE A 15 0.02 -32.38 -19.96
C PHE A 15 -0.07 -32.86 -18.51
N ARG A 16 0.92 -33.64 -18.06
CA ARG A 16 0.98 -34.14 -16.69
C ARG A 16 1.60 -33.04 -15.82
N PHE A 17 0.77 -32.40 -15.01
CA PHE A 17 1.25 -31.52 -13.95
C PHE A 17 2.22 -32.30 -13.04
N PRO A 18 3.43 -31.79 -12.75
CA PRO A 18 4.35 -32.45 -11.83
C PRO A 18 3.85 -32.25 -10.40
N VAL A 19 2.93 -33.11 -9.96
CA VAL A 19 2.31 -33.08 -8.62
C VAL A 19 3.36 -33.23 -7.50
N ALA A 20 4.53 -33.81 -7.79
CA ALA A 20 5.61 -34.03 -6.82
C ALA A 20 6.15 -32.76 -6.16
N ARG A 21 5.90 -31.57 -6.71
CA ARG A 21 6.34 -30.28 -6.13
C ARG A 21 5.33 -29.65 -5.17
N PHE A 22 4.11 -30.16 -5.12
CA PHE A 22 3.03 -29.59 -4.32
C PHE A 22 2.73 -30.47 -3.11
N ASN A 23 2.64 -29.86 -1.93
CA ASN A 23 2.06 -30.56 -0.78
C ASN A 23 0.54 -30.59 -0.97
N ARG A 24 0.01 -31.76 -1.32
CA ARG A 24 -1.42 -32.01 -1.30
C ARG A 24 -1.87 -32.16 0.15
N ARG A 25 -2.61 -31.18 0.67
CA ARG A 25 -3.31 -31.30 1.94
C ARG A 25 -4.81 -31.26 1.65
N GLN A 26 -5.50 -32.34 2.02
CA GLN A 26 -6.95 -32.28 2.17
C GLN A 26 -7.21 -31.62 3.53
N ILE A 27 -7.88 -30.47 3.53
CA ILE A 27 -8.27 -29.77 4.75
C ILE A 27 -9.68 -30.21 5.09
N PRO A 28 -9.90 -31.03 6.14
CA PRO A 28 -11.23 -31.31 6.62
C PRO A 28 -11.79 -30.04 7.27
N LEU A 29 -12.81 -29.44 6.64
CA LEU A 29 -13.56 -28.33 7.23
C LEU A 29 -14.52 -28.90 8.28
N ASN A 30 -14.05 -29.05 9.51
CA ASN A 30 -14.87 -29.51 10.64
C ASN A 30 -15.47 -28.29 11.35
N GLY A 31 -16.72 -27.98 11.05
CA GLY A 31 -17.55 -26.99 11.74
C GLY A 31 -19.03 -27.20 11.41
N PRO A 32 -19.97 -26.75 12.27
CA PRO A 32 -21.39 -27.08 12.15
C PRO A 32 -22.07 -26.57 10.86
N PHE A 33 -21.39 -25.71 10.08
CA PHE A 33 -21.84 -25.18 8.79
C PHE A 33 -21.25 -25.89 7.55
N PHE A 34 -20.31 -26.83 7.70
CA PHE A 34 -19.51 -27.33 6.58
C PHE A 34 -19.83 -28.76 6.10
N HIS A 35 -20.88 -29.40 6.63
CA HIS A 35 -21.25 -30.77 6.24
C HIS A 35 -21.82 -30.94 4.81
N PHE A 36 -22.04 -29.85 4.06
CA PHE A 36 -22.63 -29.91 2.72
C PHE A 36 -21.74 -29.38 1.58
N MET A 37 -20.50 -28.97 1.84
CA MET A 37 -19.62 -28.47 0.77
C MET A 37 -18.69 -29.56 0.21
N PRO A 38 -18.60 -29.71 -1.13
CA PRO A 38 -17.61 -30.59 -1.74
C PRO A 38 -16.19 -30.13 -1.38
N GLN A 39 -15.32 -31.08 -1.09
CA GLN A 39 -13.92 -30.81 -0.75
C GLN A 39 -13.20 -30.14 -1.93
N VAL A 40 -12.93 -28.84 -1.82
CA VAL A 40 -12.15 -28.08 -2.79
C VAL A 40 -10.66 -28.41 -2.59
N PRO A 41 -9.95 -28.92 -3.63
CA PRO A 41 -8.53 -29.20 -3.46
C PRO A 41 -7.72 -27.91 -3.51
N ILE A 42 -6.90 -27.72 -2.47
CA ILE A 42 -5.98 -26.59 -2.30
C ILE A 42 -4.55 -27.12 -2.36
N PHE A 43 -3.70 -26.47 -3.14
CA PHE A 43 -2.28 -26.81 -3.26
C PHE A 43 -1.42 -25.60 -2.94
N ALA A 44 -0.32 -25.83 -2.23
CA ALA A 44 0.71 -24.82 -1.97
C ALA A 44 2.00 -25.20 -2.69
N ASP A 45 2.55 -24.26 -3.47
CA ASP A 45 3.90 -24.39 -4.00
C ASP A 45 4.91 -24.12 -2.87
N ARG A 46 5.84 -25.05 -2.63
CA ARG A 46 6.82 -24.92 -1.55
C ARG A 46 7.87 -23.83 -1.80
N LEU A 47 8.20 -23.55 -3.05
CA LEU A 47 9.25 -22.61 -3.45
C LEU A 47 8.70 -21.19 -3.61
N THR A 48 7.59 -21.03 -4.33
CA THR A 48 7.01 -19.72 -4.61
C THR A 48 6.00 -19.27 -3.57
N LYS A 49 5.57 -20.18 -2.68
CA LYS A 49 4.51 -19.96 -1.69
C LYS A 49 3.17 -19.53 -2.29
N GLN A 50 2.96 -19.75 -3.59
CA GLN A 50 1.67 -19.53 -4.24
C GLN A 50 0.65 -20.60 -3.82
N THR A 51 -0.62 -20.21 -3.74
CA THR A 51 -1.74 -21.13 -3.48
C THR A 51 -2.60 -21.32 -4.71
N LEU A 52 -2.88 -22.57 -5.06
CA LEU A 52 -3.78 -22.94 -6.14
C LEU A 52 -5.07 -23.51 -5.56
N ILE A 53 -6.21 -22.94 -5.95
CA ILE A 53 -7.55 -23.41 -5.53
C ILE A 53 -8.31 -23.83 -6.78
N PHE A 54 -8.81 -25.06 -6.81
CA PHE A 54 -9.57 -25.59 -7.94
C PHE A 54 -11.08 -25.58 -7.62
N SER A 55 -11.83 -24.74 -8.31
CA SER A 55 -13.29 -24.73 -8.20
C SER A 55 -13.89 -26.04 -8.72
N VAL A 56 -15.04 -26.43 -8.15
CA VAL A 56 -15.87 -27.53 -8.64
C VAL A 56 -16.38 -27.31 -10.07
N SER A 57 -16.42 -26.05 -10.55
CA SER A 57 -16.74 -25.70 -11.93
C SER A 57 -15.55 -25.79 -12.90
N GLY A 58 -14.38 -26.26 -12.44
CA GLY A 58 -13.17 -26.41 -13.25
C GLY A 58 -12.28 -25.17 -13.36
N GLY A 59 -12.61 -24.08 -12.65
CA GLY A 59 -11.75 -22.89 -12.55
C GLY A 59 -10.53 -23.11 -11.66
N VAL A 60 -9.41 -22.46 -11.99
CA VAL A 60 -8.18 -22.46 -11.17
C VAL A 60 -7.90 -21.04 -10.71
N TYR A 61 -7.84 -20.83 -9.40
CA TYR A 61 -7.44 -19.55 -8.80
C TYR A 61 -6.01 -19.65 -8.29
N ILE A 62 -5.19 -18.66 -8.63
CA ILE A 62 -3.80 -18.57 -8.19
C ILE A 62 -3.69 -17.37 -7.25
N LEU A 63 -3.40 -17.63 -5.98
CA LEU A 63 -3.19 -16.59 -4.99
C LEU A 63 -1.69 -16.37 -4.80
N PRO A 64 -1.22 -15.10 -4.82
CA PRO A 64 0.18 -14.79 -4.57
C PRO A 64 0.57 -15.18 -3.13
N PRO A 65 1.88 -15.35 -2.88
CA PRO A 65 2.35 -15.55 -1.51
C PRO A 65 2.08 -14.31 -0.67
N LEU A 66 1.79 -14.54 0.60
CA LEU A 66 1.68 -13.50 1.60
C LEU A 66 3.03 -13.33 2.29
N VAL A 67 3.33 -12.10 2.74
CA VAL A 67 4.57 -11.78 3.45
C VAL A 67 4.19 -11.38 4.86
N ASN A 68 4.78 -12.02 5.88
CA ASN A 68 4.48 -11.63 7.26
C ASN A 68 5.26 -10.38 7.63
N THR A 69 4.98 -9.88 8.82
CA THR A 69 5.67 -8.75 9.44
C THR A 69 7.20 -8.91 9.54
N TYR A 70 7.72 -10.13 9.37
CA TYR A 70 9.14 -10.47 9.40
C TYR A 70 9.74 -10.77 8.01
N GLY A 71 9.03 -10.46 6.92
CA GLY A 71 9.51 -10.71 5.55
C GLY A 71 9.47 -12.19 5.13
N GLN A 72 8.88 -13.07 5.94
CA GLN A 72 8.76 -14.48 5.59
C GLN A 72 7.57 -14.70 4.67
N LEU A 73 7.80 -15.38 3.56
CA LEU A 73 6.76 -15.78 2.62
C LEU A 73 5.99 -16.99 3.15
N PHE A 74 4.66 -16.88 3.14
CA PHE A 74 3.76 -17.98 3.45
C PHE A 74 2.63 -18.04 2.41
N SER A 75 2.14 -19.24 2.17
CA SER A 75 1.02 -19.46 1.26
C SER A 75 -0.31 -19.23 1.97
N VAL A 76 -1.33 -18.77 1.23
CA VAL A 76 -2.70 -18.68 1.74
C VAL A 76 -3.18 -20.04 2.28
N ALA A 77 -2.77 -21.14 1.65
CA ALA A 77 -3.03 -22.50 2.12
C ALA A 77 -2.41 -22.81 3.50
N GLU A 78 -1.18 -22.34 3.77
CA GLU A 78 -0.56 -22.48 5.10
C GLU A 78 -1.35 -21.69 6.15
N LEU A 79 -1.86 -20.50 5.81
CA LEU A 79 -2.68 -19.70 6.72
C LEU A 79 -4.03 -20.37 7.04
N ILE A 80 -4.70 -20.92 6.01
CA ILE A 80 -5.95 -21.69 6.18
C ILE A 80 -5.70 -22.93 7.04
N ALA A 81 -4.62 -23.66 6.79
CA ALA A 81 -4.28 -24.87 7.56
C ALA A 81 -3.93 -24.57 9.03
N SER A 82 -3.47 -23.36 9.33
CA SER A 82 -3.21 -22.88 10.70
C SER A 82 -4.46 -22.37 11.42
N GLY A 83 -5.66 -22.52 10.85
CA GLY A 83 -6.92 -22.18 11.52
C GLY A 83 -7.37 -20.72 11.38
N TYR A 84 -6.67 -19.90 10.59
CA TYR A 84 -7.02 -18.48 10.35
C TYR A 84 -8.09 -18.29 9.26
N ALA A 85 -8.89 -19.33 8.98
CA ALA A 85 -9.88 -19.31 7.90
C ALA A 85 -10.97 -18.22 8.05
N SER A 86 -11.23 -17.71 9.27
CA SER A 86 -12.25 -16.69 9.50
C SER A 86 -11.94 -15.33 8.85
N LEU A 87 -10.66 -14.98 8.66
CA LEU A 87 -10.23 -13.71 8.06
C LEU A 87 -10.42 -13.63 6.53
N VAL A 88 -10.70 -14.75 5.87
CA VAL A 88 -10.91 -14.80 4.40
C VAL A 88 -12.40 -14.75 4.05
N SER A 89 -13.31 -14.88 5.03
CA SER A 89 -14.75 -15.06 4.80
C SER A 89 -15.66 -13.85 5.08
N SER A 90 -15.13 -12.67 5.41
CA SER A 90 -15.95 -11.50 5.74
C SER A 90 -16.48 -10.71 4.53
N GLY A 91 -16.35 -11.23 3.30
CA GLY A 91 -17.05 -10.70 2.14
C GLY A 91 -18.45 -11.27 2.04
N SER A 92 -19.45 -10.54 2.54
CA SER A 92 -20.88 -10.86 2.38
C SER A 92 -21.23 -11.05 0.89
N LEU A 93 -21.82 -12.18 0.53
CA LEU A 93 -22.41 -12.38 -0.80
C LEU A 93 -23.65 -11.48 -0.96
N PRO A 94 -23.87 -10.83 -2.11
CA PRO A 94 -25.11 -10.08 -2.35
C PRO A 94 -26.28 -11.07 -2.50
N THR A 95 -27.29 -10.93 -1.63
CA THR A 95 -28.59 -11.56 -1.82
C THR A 95 -29.44 -10.71 -2.77
N GLY A 96 -29.50 -11.10 -4.03
CA GLY A 96 -30.41 -10.53 -5.03
C GLY A 96 -30.23 -11.19 -6.40
N PRO A 97 -31.30 -11.40 -7.20
CA PRO A 97 -31.21 -12.14 -8.44
C PRO A 97 -30.50 -11.29 -9.51
N ILE A 98 -29.22 -11.55 -9.74
CA ILE A 98 -28.51 -10.97 -10.88
C ILE A 98 -28.78 -11.86 -12.10
N ASN A 99 -29.53 -11.31 -13.05
CA ASN A 99 -29.56 -11.82 -14.42
C ASN A 99 -28.14 -11.77 -14.99
N MET A 100 -27.51 -12.93 -15.13
CA MET A 100 -26.25 -13.04 -15.87
C MET A 100 -26.54 -13.08 -17.37
N LEU A 101 -26.22 -11.99 -18.07
CA LEU A 101 -26.05 -11.99 -19.53
C LEU A 101 -24.59 -12.36 -19.85
N PRO A 102 -24.34 -13.36 -20.72
CA PRO A 102 -22.98 -13.72 -21.11
C PRO A 102 -22.38 -12.68 -22.06
N PHE A 103 -21.15 -12.24 -21.75
CA PHE A 103 -20.27 -11.54 -22.66
C PHE A 103 -19.84 -12.48 -23.79
N PHE A 104 -20.52 -12.40 -24.93
CA PHE A 104 -19.99 -12.36 -26.31
C PHE A 104 -21.20 -12.41 -27.24
N ASN A 105 -21.67 -11.25 -27.68
CA ASN A 105 -22.53 -11.17 -28.85
C ASN A 105 -22.12 -9.93 -29.66
N PRO A 106 -21.65 -10.08 -30.91
CA PRO A 106 -21.36 -8.95 -31.77
C PRO A 106 -22.69 -8.43 -32.36
N THR A 107 -23.07 -7.20 -32.05
CA THR A 107 -24.20 -6.54 -32.70
C THR A 107 -23.72 -5.81 -33.97
N PRO A 108 -24.29 -6.09 -35.15
CA PRO A 108 -24.16 -5.23 -36.32
C PRO A 108 -25.26 -4.16 -36.32
N LEU A 109 -24.90 -3.00 -36.86
CA LEU A 109 -25.80 -1.90 -37.20
C LEU A 109 -26.57 -2.23 -38.50
N ILE A 110 -27.86 -1.83 -38.52
CA ILE A 110 -28.65 -1.20 -39.62
C ILE A 110 -30.04 -1.86 -39.80
N GLY A 111 -31.03 -0.97 -39.99
CA GLY A 111 -32.48 -1.20 -39.90
C GLY A 111 -33.18 -1.91 -41.08
N PRO A 112 -34.53 -1.91 -41.10
CA PRO A 112 -35.27 -2.79 -41.99
C PRO A 112 -35.67 -2.11 -43.30
N ASN A 113 -35.47 -2.81 -44.43
CA ASN A 113 -36.49 -3.01 -45.49
C ASN A 113 -36.00 -3.85 -46.70
N ILE A 114 -36.59 -5.06 -46.83
CA ILE A 114 -36.97 -5.87 -48.03
C ILE A 114 -35.85 -6.44 -48.99
N PRO A 115 -36.09 -7.46 -49.88
CA PRO A 115 -35.79 -8.87 -49.56
C PRO A 115 -35.12 -9.72 -50.69
N ILE A 116 -34.88 -11.01 -50.38
CA ILE A 116 -34.68 -12.20 -51.27
C ILE A 116 -33.37 -12.26 -52.09
N PHE A 117 -32.51 -13.26 -51.81
CA PHE A 117 -31.95 -14.22 -52.78
C PHE A 117 -31.28 -15.43 -52.08
N ARG A 118 -31.17 -16.53 -52.85
CA ARG A 118 -30.93 -17.95 -52.52
C ARG A 118 -29.48 -18.37 -52.16
N PRO A 119 -29.24 -19.63 -51.74
CA PRO A 119 -28.04 -20.06 -50.99
C PRO A 119 -26.91 -20.60 -51.87
N GLY A 120 -25.66 -20.51 -51.37
CA GLY A 120 -24.54 -21.31 -51.88
C GLY A 120 -23.15 -20.81 -51.49
N GLN A 121 -22.30 -21.77 -51.15
CA GLN A 121 -20.82 -21.76 -51.24
C GLN A 121 -19.95 -21.25 -50.08
N SER A 122 -19.38 -22.27 -49.40
CA SER A 122 -17.95 -22.54 -49.18
C SER A 122 -16.97 -21.41 -48.82
N GLY A 123 -16.34 -21.61 -47.67
CA GLY A 123 -14.88 -21.60 -47.55
C GLY A 123 -14.24 -20.27 -47.18
N PHE A 124 -13.88 -20.11 -45.91
CA PHE A 124 -12.76 -19.25 -45.55
C PHE A 124 -11.99 -19.82 -44.35
N ARG A 125 -10.72 -20.16 -44.61
CA ARG A 125 -9.71 -20.52 -43.61
C ARG A 125 -9.07 -19.22 -43.10
N GLY A 126 -9.00 -19.05 -41.79
CA GLY A 126 -8.24 -17.96 -41.16
C GLY A 126 -7.50 -18.48 -39.94
N SER A 127 -6.19 -18.70 -40.10
CA SER A 127 -5.24 -18.98 -39.03
C SER A 127 -4.89 -17.66 -38.33
N ILE A 128 -4.96 -17.62 -37.00
CA ILE A 128 -4.34 -16.56 -36.21
C ILE A 128 -3.28 -17.19 -35.32
N ARG A 129 -2.05 -16.74 -35.58
CA ARG A 129 -0.80 -17.18 -34.98
C ARG A 129 -0.52 -16.31 -33.76
N THR A 130 -0.20 -16.96 -32.66
CA THR A 130 0.30 -16.40 -31.40
C THR A 130 1.66 -15.72 -31.63
N LYS A 131 1.88 -14.56 -31.00
CA LYS A 131 3.21 -13.98 -30.81
C LYS A 131 3.37 -13.61 -29.33
N LEU A 132 4.06 -14.50 -28.60
CA LEU A 132 4.50 -14.33 -27.21
C LEU A 132 6.02 -14.51 -27.24
N GLU A 133 6.73 -13.39 -27.22
CA GLU A 133 8.15 -13.24 -26.94
C GLU A 133 8.20 -12.09 -25.91
N SER A 134 9.05 -12.01 -24.89
CA SER A 134 9.95 -12.92 -24.18
C SER A 134 10.55 -12.01 -23.09
N LEU A 135 10.22 -12.20 -21.82
CA LEU A 135 10.88 -11.50 -20.71
C LEU A 135 11.59 -12.53 -19.85
N SER A 136 12.88 -12.69 -20.14
CA SER A 136 13.86 -13.45 -19.38
C SER A 136 14.31 -12.63 -18.17
N ILE A 137 13.99 -13.12 -16.97
CA ILE A 137 14.54 -12.60 -15.70
C ILE A 137 15.70 -13.52 -15.29
N PRO A 138 16.90 -13.00 -14.98
CA PRO A 138 18.02 -13.82 -14.52
C PRO A 138 17.72 -14.48 -13.17
N LYS A 139 17.97 -15.80 -13.10
CA LYS A 139 18.01 -16.57 -11.87
C LYS A 139 19.41 -16.47 -11.30
N ASP A 140 19.65 -15.52 -10.40
CA ASP A 140 20.74 -15.59 -9.42
C ASP A 140 20.54 -14.43 -8.45
N TYR A 141 19.92 -14.70 -7.27
CA TYR A 141 20.16 -14.03 -5.99
C TYR A 141 19.08 -14.43 -4.97
N TYR A 142 19.34 -15.43 -4.14
CA TYR A 142 18.69 -15.56 -2.83
C TYR A 142 19.65 -16.28 -1.88
N ARG A 143 20.32 -15.51 -1.03
CA ARG A 143 20.96 -16.01 0.19
C ARG A 143 20.67 -15.03 1.31
N SER A 144 19.59 -15.28 2.06
CA SER A 144 19.27 -14.54 3.27
C SER A 144 20.08 -15.11 4.44
N SER A 145 20.94 -14.29 5.04
CA SER A 145 21.50 -14.55 6.36
C SER A 145 20.56 -13.96 7.42
N ASN A 146 19.94 -14.82 8.22
CA ASN A 146 19.27 -14.44 9.46
C ASN A 146 20.31 -13.98 10.48
N LEU A 147 20.13 -12.81 11.08
CA LEU A 147 20.73 -12.50 12.38
C LEU A 147 19.69 -11.81 13.26
N HIS A 148 19.37 -12.43 14.38
CA HIS A 148 18.64 -11.85 15.50
C HIS A 148 19.63 -11.02 16.34
N SER A 149 19.25 -9.81 16.71
CA SER A 149 19.83 -9.13 17.88
C SER A 149 18.72 -8.38 18.60
N THR A 150 18.24 -8.97 19.69
CA THR A 150 17.66 -8.24 20.82
C THR A 150 18.83 -7.67 21.62
N ILE A 151 18.90 -6.35 21.79
CA ILE A 151 19.82 -5.70 22.71
C ILE A 151 18.97 -4.89 23.68
N GLU A 152 18.92 -5.37 24.92
CA GLU A 152 18.55 -4.58 26.10
C GLU A 152 19.59 -3.48 26.32
N MET A 153 19.14 -2.30 26.71
CA MET A 153 20.00 -1.17 27.02
C MET A 153 20.39 -1.26 28.50
N ASP A 154 21.64 -1.60 28.79
CA ASP A 154 22.23 -1.43 30.12
C ASP A 154 23.22 -0.27 30.10
N GLU A 155 23.01 0.63 31.06
CA GLU A 155 23.96 1.66 31.53
C GLU A 155 24.95 1.00 32.50
N ASN A 156 26.26 1.10 32.23
CA ASN A 156 27.29 1.53 33.18
C ASN A 156 28.69 1.30 32.62
N ASP A 157 29.44 2.39 32.53
CA ASP A 157 30.90 2.39 32.44
C ASP A 157 31.46 2.31 33.86
N SER A 158 32.32 1.31 34.12
CA SER A 158 33.38 1.43 35.12
C SER A 158 34.56 0.56 34.72
N GLU A 159 35.70 1.24 34.66
CA GLU A 159 37.05 0.75 34.40
C GLU A 159 37.45 -0.38 35.35
N ASP A 160 38.26 -1.33 34.86
CA ASP A 160 39.32 -1.95 35.66
C ASP A 160 40.44 -2.46 34.73
N ASN A 161 41.65 -1.98 35.02
CA ASN A 161 42.94 -2.53 34.62
C ASN A 161 43.20 -3.82 35.41
N ASP A 162 43.89 -4.79 34.82
CA ASP A 162 45.03 -5.47 35.43
C ASP A 162 45.60 -6.58 34.52
N GLY A 163 46.93 -6.73 34.58
CA GLY A 163 47.55 -8.06 34.65
C GLY A 163 48.33 -8.56 33.43
N ASP A 164 49.65 -8.37 33.47
CA ASP A 164 50.66 -9.14 32.74
C ASP A 164 50.61 -10.64 33.11
N GLU A 165 50.88 -11.53 32.14
CA GLU A 165 51.46 -12.86 32.42
C GLU A 165 52.17 -13.46 31.19
N ASP A 166 53.37 -13.99 31.44
CA ASP A 166 54.41 -14.44 30.50
C ASP A 166 54.23 -15.86 29.93
N ASP A 167 54.84 -16.05 28.75
CA ASP A 167 55.59 -17.22 28.22
C ASP A 167 55.07 -18.66 28.33
N TYR A 168 54.83 -19.29 27.16
CA TYR A 168 55.54 -20.53 26.75
C TYR A 168 55.29 -20.90 25.26
N GLU A 169 56.34 -20.92 24.42
CA GLU A 169 56.33 -21.48 23.06
C GLU A 169 56.96 -22.89 23.01
N PRO A 170 56.34 -23.86 22.30
CA PRO A 170 57.02 -25.07 21.83
C PRO A 170 57.36 -25.02 20.32
N PRO A 171 58.41 -25.76 19.88
CA PRO A 171 59.05 -25.54 18.58
C PRO A 171 58.27 -26.07 17.38
N SER A 172 58.42 -25.33 16.29
CA SER A 172 57.72 -25.46 15.01
C SER A 172 58.18 -26.65 14.16
N ARG A 173 57.23 -27.47 13.71
CA ARG A 173 57.39 -28.39 12.57
C ARG A 173 56.92 -27.70 11.29
N SER A 174 57.87 -27.34 10.44
CA SER A 174 57.66 -26.78 9.10
C SER A 174 57.03 -27.83 8.17
N TYR A 175 55.72 -27.70 7.94
CA TYR A 175 55.05 -28.27 6.77
C TYR A 175 54.73 -27.14 5.79
N ASN A 176 55.34 -27.20 4.60
CA ASN A 176 55.02 -26.34 3.46
C ASN A 176 53.56 -26.58 3.03
N ARG A 177 52.63 -25.80 3.58
CA ARG A 177 51.27 -25.69 3.05
C ARG A 177 51.28 -24.72 1.87
N PRO A 178 50.58 -25.05 0.76
CA PRO A 178 50.42 -24.13 -0.36
C PRO A 178 49.74 -22.83 0.13
N PRO A 179 50.07 -21.67 -0.46
CA PRO A 179 49.60 -20.38 0.01
C PRO A 179 48.07 -20.33 0.03
N ARG A 180 47.52 -20.27 1.25
CA ARG A 180 46.09 -20.15 1.50
C ARG A 180 45.68 -18.75 1.01
N ARG A 181 44.99 -18.66 -0.12
CA ARG A 181 44.34 -17.42 -0.61
C ARG A 181 43.42 -16.89 0.49
N THR A 182 43.87 -15.86 1.21
CA THR A 182 43.18 -15.19 2.33
C THR A 182 42.36 -13.97 1.92
N THR A 183 42.09 -13.77 0.63
CA THR A 183 41.53 -12.50 0.13
C THR A 183 40.01 -12.32 0.30
N THR A 184 39.25 -13.32 0.77
CA THR A 184 37.78 -13.25 0.80
C THR A 184 37.18 -12.78 2.14
N ALA A 185 37.90 -12.88 3.26
CA ALA A 185 37.34 -12.59 4.59
C ALA A 185 37.27 -11.09 4.94
N VAL A 186 38.13 -10.27 4.32
CA VAL A 186 38.23 -8.83 4.62
C VAL A 186 37.06 -8.04 4.00
N ALA A 187 36.58 -8.41 2.81
CA ALA A 187 35.49 -7.70 2.14
C ALA A 187 34.14 -7.85 2.88
N THR A 188 33.90 -9.00 3.52
CA THR A 188 32.65 -9.26 4.25
C THR A 188 32.51 -8.46 5.55
N SER A 189 33.60 -8.13 6.24
CA SER A 189 33.54 -7.39 7.50
C SER A 189 33.27 -5.90 7.29
N THR A 190 33.88 -5.28 6.28
CA THR A 190 33.67 -3.86 5.95
C THR A 190 32.23 -3.58 5.51
N TYR A 191 31.63 -4.49 4.73
CA TYR A 191 30.25 -4.36 4.28
C TYR A 191 29.25 -4.41 5.44
N SER A 192 29.40 -5.39 6.34
CA SER A 192 28.56 -5.52 7.54
C SER A 192 28.61 -4.27 8.43
N ASN A 193 29.82 -3.74 8.67
CA ASN A 193 30.01 -2.54 9.48
C ASN A 193 29.33 -1.31 8.87
N THR A 194 29.26 -1.23 7.54
CA THR A 194 28.67 -0.05 6.90
C THR A 194 27.16 -0.11 6.85
N ILE A 195 26.56 -1.30 6.65
CA ILE A 195 25.12 -1.49 6.82
C ILE A 195 24.69 -1.09 8.24
N ALA A 196 25.41 -1.53 9.27
CA ALA A 196 25.08 -1.18 10.65
C ALA A 196 25.09 0.34 10.89
N LYS A 197 26.05 1.07 10.29
CA LYS A 197 26.10 2.54 10.35
C LYS A 197 24.91 3.20 9.64
N VAL A 198 24.52 2.69 8.47
CA VAL A 198 23.35 3.18 7.71
C VAL A 198 22.07 2.95 8.51
N GLN A 199 21.88 1.76 9.07
CA GLN A 199 20.73 1.42 9.90
C GLN A 199 20.61 2.34 11.12
N LYS A 200 21.73 2.64 11.79
CA LYS A 200 21.77 3.59 12.91
C LYS A 200 21.28 4.98 12.47
N LYS A 201 21.81 5.51 11.35
CA LYS A 201 21.39 6.83 10.85
C LYS A 201 19.93 6.85 10.38
N LEU A 202 19.42 5.79 9.76
CA LEU A 202 18.01 5.66 9.38
C LEU A 202 17.08 5.62 10.59
N LYS A 203 17.48 4.93 11.66
CA LYS A 203 16.78 4.94 12.94
C LYS A 203 16.70 6.36 13.50
N GLU A 204 17.83 7.06 13.56
CA GLU A 204 17.88 8.45 14.03
C GLU A 204 17.00 9.37 13.17
N ALA A 205 17.05 9.23 11.84
CA ALA A 205 16.23 10.01 10.91
C ALA A 205 14.72 9.75 11.09
N THR A 206 14.33 8.48 11.28
CA THR A 206 12.95 8.10 11.53
C THR A 206 12.45 8.64 12.86
N VAL A 207 13.25 8.57 13.92
CA VAL A 207 12.90 9.15 15.22
C VAL A 207 12.76 10.67 15.11
N ARG A 208 13.67 11.36 14.42
CA ARG A 208 13.54 12.80 14.14
C ARG A 208 12.24 13.12 13.42
N PHE A 209 11.90 12.37 12.37
CA PHE A 209 10.65 12.53 11.65
C PHE A 209 9.43 12.32 12.55
N LEU A 210 9.36 11.22 13.30
CA LEU A 210 8.24 10.94 14.21
C LEU A 210 8.09 12.02 15.29
N ASN A 211 9.21 12.59 15.76
CA ASN A 211 9.18 13.70 16.70
C ASN A 211 8.57 14.97 16.09
N THR A 212 8.72 15.23 14.79
CA THR A 212 8.04 16.36 14.13
C THR A 212 6.52 16.26 14.20
N ILE A 213 5.98 15.04 14.20
CA ILE A 213 4.54 14.79 14.35
C ILE A 213 4.14 14.94 15.83
N LYS A 214 4.92 14.39 16.76
CA LYS A 214 4.60 14.37 18.20
C LYS A 214 4.72 15.74 18.88
N GLN A 215 5.70 16.55 18.50
CA GLN A 215 6.05 17.79 19.20
C GLN A 215 5.16 18.98 18.79
N GLY A 216 4.15 18.78 17.94
CA GLY A 216 3.22 19.83 17.56
C GLY A 216 3.83 20.94 16.69
N ILE A 217 5.06 20.75 16.17
CA ILE A 217 5.68 21.68 15.22
C ILE A 217 5.07 21.60 13.81
N CYS A 218 3.96 20.90 13.65
CA CYS A 218 3.36 20.61 12.34
C CYS A 218 2.98 21.89 11.58
N VAL A 219 2.41 22.88 12.28
CA VAL A 219 2.07 24.17 11.64
C VAL A 219 3.34 24.89 11.18
N GLU A 220 4.42 24.86 11.97
CA GLU A 220 5.73 25.39 11.56
C GLU A 220 6.31 24.60 10.37
N MET A 221 6.16 23.27 10.33
CA MET A 221 6.60 22.46 9.19
C MET A 221 5.90 22.89 7.89
N ILE A 222 4.64 23.33 7.97
CA ILE A 222 3.89 23.78 6.81
C ILE A 222 4.25 25.24 6.44
N LEU A 223 4.22 26.14 7.43
CA LEU A 223 4.30 27.59 7.19
C LEU A 223 5.74 28.14 7.15
N ASN A 224 6.70 27.47 7.78
CA ASN A 224 8.07 27.96 7.94
C ASN A 224 9.06 27.15 7.12
N ALA A 225 9.39 27.65 5.93
CA ALA A 225 10.32 27.01 5.01
C ALA A 225 11.71 26.74 5.64
N THR A 226 12.18 27.59 6.54
CA THR A 226 13.48 27.40 7.22
C THR A 226 13.45 26.19 8.14
N VAL A 227 12.40 26.04 8.94
CA VAL A 227 12.21 24.85 9.80
C VAL A 227 11.99 23.61 8.94
N ARG A 228 11.10 23.70 7.94
CA ARG A 228 10.82 22.62 6.99
C ARG A 228 12.08 22.05 6.34
N ASN A 229 12.95 22.92 5.82
CA ASN A 229 14.17 22.53 5.10
C ASN A 229 15.19 21.80 5.98
N GLN A 230 15.02 21.76 7.30
CA GLN A 230 15.86 20.95 8.20
C GLN A 230 15.48 19.46 8.16
N TYR A 231 14.22 19.13 7.87
CA TYR A 231 13.69 17.77 7.93
C TYR A 231 13.22 17.23 6.57
N ILE A 232 12.81 18.11 5.67
CA ILE A 232 12.18 17.78 4.40
C ILE A 232 13.09 18.20 3.25
N SER A 233 13.19 17.35 2.23
CA SER A 233 13.92 17.61 1.00
C SER A 233 13.12 18.56 0.08
N SER A 234 13.81 19.32 -0.76
CA SER A 234 13.16 20.33 -1.63
C SER A 234 12.31 19.73 -2.75
N ASN A 235 12.41 18.43 -2.98
CA ASN A 235 11.68 17.66 -3.98
C ASN A 235 10.70 16.64 -3.36
N LEU A 236 10.20 16.91 -2.14
CA LEU A 236 9.25 16.04 -1.47
C LEU A 236 8.01 15.79 -2.35
N ILE A 237 7.70 14.52 -2.53
CA ILE A 237 6.43 14.05 -3.07
C ILE A 237 5.82 13.04 -2.11
N GLY A 238 4.52 12.79 -2.21
CA GLY A 238 3.94 11.74 -1.41
C GLY A 238 2.51 11.38 -1.74
N ARG A 239 2.01 10.38 -1.03
CA ARG A 239 0.64 9.89 -1.18
C ARG A 239 0.07 9.50 0.17
N VAL A 240 -1.19 9.85 0.40
CA VAL A 240 -1.98 9.36 1.54
C VAL A 240 -3.24 8.72 0.97
N GLN A 241 -3.40 7.42 1.12
CA GLN A 241 -4.62 6.74 0.71
C GLN A 241 -5.64 6.72 1.87
N PRO A 242 -6.92 7.03 1.59
CA PRO A 242 -7.51 7.28 0.27
C PRO A 242 -7.56 8.75 -0.16
N VAL A 243 -6.87 9.68 0.52
CA VAL A 243 -6.97 11.13 0.31
C VAL A 243 -6.46 11.60 -1.06
N GLY A 244 -5.27 11.15 -1.48
CA GLY A 244 -4.72 11.55 -2.78
C GLY A 244 -3.20 11.53 -2.86
N THR A 245 -2.72 12.08 -3.98
CA THR A 245 -1.32 12.15 -4.39
C THR A 245 -0.86 13.60 -4.47
N PHE A 246 0.36 13.87 -4.00
CA PHE A 246 0.94 15.21 -3.84
C PHE A 246 2.29 15.26 -4.54
N LEU A 247 2.38 16.06 -5.60
CA LEU A 247 3.53 16.06 -6.52
C LEU A 247 4.47 17.27 -6.32
N THR A 248 4.16 18.12 -5.34
CA THR A 248 5.01 19.26 -4.99
C THR A 248 5.31 19.23 -3.49
N THR A 249 6.47 19.74 -3.12
CA THR A 249 6.95 19.79 -1.73
C THR A 249 5.96 20.50 -0.81
N ASP A 250 5.36 21.60 -1.25
CA ASP A 250 4.40 22.34 -0.42
C ASP A 250 3.14 21.49 -0.18
N THR A 251 2.54 20.94 -1.24
CA THR A 251 1.36 20.07 -1.10
C THR A 251 1.65 18.78 -0.32
N ALA A 252 2.81 18.15 -0.53
CA ALA A 252 3.16 16.94 0.17
C ALA A 252 3.43 17.20 1.66
N THR A 253 4.08 18.33 1.98
CA THR A 253 4.28 18.75 3.37
C THR A 253 2.94 19.07 4.04
N GLU A 254 2.08 19.82 3.36
CA GLU A 254 0.77 20.21 3.87
C GLU A 254 -0.10 18.99 4.21
N TYR A 255 -0.15 17.98 3.36
CA TYR A 255 -0.95 16.78 3.65
C TYR A 255 -0.30 15.83 4.65
N LEU A 256 1.04 15.77 4.70
CA LEU A 256 1.74 14.96 5.69
C LEU A 256 1.48 15.49 7.11
N TYR A 257 1.50 16.80 7.30
CA TYR A 257 1.38 17.44 8.61
C TYR A 257 -0.04 17.91 8.93
N GLY A 258 -0.78 18.42 7.93
CA GLY A 258 -2.12 18.98 8.10
C GLY A 258 -3.20 17.93 8.39
N LEU A 259 -2.98 16.67 7.98
CA LEU A 259 -3.87 15.55 8.32
C LEU A 259 -3.58 14.96 9.71
N LEU A 260 -2.34 15.07 10.19
CA LEU A 260 -1.90 14.45 11.43
C LEU A 260 -1.91 15.42 12.61
N CYS A 261 -2.14 16.71 12.40
CA CYS A 261 -1.97 17.67 13.47
C CYS A 261 -3.19 18.56 13.63
N ALA A 262 -3.51 18.86 14.88
CA ALA A 262 -4.54 19.83 15.21
C ALA A 262 -4.08 21.21 14.73
N ILE A 263 -4.83 21.79 13.79
CA ILE A 263 -4.62 23.17 13.38
C ILE A 263 -5.39 24.04 14.38
N PRO A 264 -4.72 24.96 15.10
CA PRO A 264 -5.39 25.80 16.08
C PRO A 264 -6.43 26.71 15.41
N ASN A 265 -7.49 27.05 16.15
CA ASN A 265 -8.55 27.97 15.72
C ASN A 265 -9.39 27.50 14.53
N LEU A 266 -9.44 26.20 14.26
CA LEU A 266 -10.39 25.69 13.28
C LEU A 266 -11.84 25.84 13.78
N PRO A 267 -12.77 26.32 12.94
CA PRO A 267 -14.19 26.40 13.27
C PRO A 267 -14.84 25.01 13.40
N LEU A 268 -14.19 23.95 12.91
CA LEU A 268 -14.58 22.57 13.15
C LEU A 268 -13.69 21.96 14.24
N LYS A 269 -14.29 21.14 15.09
CA LYS A 269 -13.56 20.35 16.09
C LYS A 269 -12.56 19.47 15.34
N SER A 270 -11.28 19.87 15.32
CA SER A 270 -10.25 19.13 14.61
C SER A 270 -10.21 17.68 15.14
N ILE A 271 -9.74 16.75 14.31
CA ILE A 271 -9.40 15.41 14.77
C ILE A 271 -8.27 15.57 15.79
N LEU A 272 -8.63 15.64 17.07
CA LEU A 272 -7.68 15.71 18.17
C LEU A 272 -7.02 14.34 18.29
N ILE A 273 -5.74 14.30 17.91
CA ILE A 273 -4.87 13.16 18.21
C ILE A 273 -4.54 13.21 19.69
N ASP A 274 -4.95 12.20 20.43
CA ASP A 274 -4.59 12.07 21.85
C ASP A 274 -3.17 11.52 21.96
N THR A 275 -2.92 10.39 21.30
CA THR A 275 -1.62 9.73 21.31
C THR A 275 -1.30 9.08 19.96
N LEU A 276 0.00 8.97 19.70
CA LEU A 276 0.57 8.31 18.53
C LEU A 276 1.49 7.17 18.97
N ASP A 277 1.02 5.94 18.80
CA ASP A 277 1.74 4.74 19.20
C ASP A 277 2.46 4.11 18.00
N LEU A 278 3.76 3.87 18.15
CA LEU A 278 4.54 3.12 17.17
C LEU A 278 4.42 1.62 17.47
N LEU A 279 3.63 0.91 16.68
CA LEU A 279 3.36 -0.51 16.90
C LEU A 279 4.43 -1.41 16.28
N GLN A 280 4.89 -1.04 15.09
CA GLN A 280 5.88 -1.81 14.35
C GLN A 280 6.68 -0.88 13.47
N TRP A 281 7.95 -1.19 13.26
CA TRP A 281 8.77 -0.52 12.27
C TRP A 281 9.87 -1.44 11.72
N GLY A 282 10.42 -1.06 10.57
CA GLY A 282 11.52 -1.72 9.89
C GLY A 282 12.20 -0.77 8.91
N PHE A 283 13.32 -1.22 8.33
CA PHE A 283 14.10 -0.44 7.37
C PHE A 283 14.52 -1.33 6.20
N ASP A 284 14.67 -0.72 5.02
CA ASP A 284 15.40 -1.32 3.92
C ASP A 284 16.88 -0.94 4.08
N PRO A 285 17.84 -1.87 4.15
CA PRO A 285 19.26 -1.53 4.25
C PRO A 285 19.88 -1.11 2.91
N ASN A 286 19.23 -1.40 1.78
CA ASN A 286 19.75 -1.06 0.44
C ASN A 286 19.30 0.33 -0.02
N TYR A 287 18.16 0.77 0.49
CA TYR A 287 17.55 2.07 0.19
C TYR A 287 17.32 2.81 1.49
N TYR A 288 17.51 4.12 1.52
CA TYR A 288 17.19 4.91 2.70
C TYR A 288 15.67 5.02 2.89
N ARG A 289 15.04 3.94 3.34
CA ARG A 289 13.59 3.79 3.51
C ARG A 289 13.28 3.17 4.86
N THR A 290 12.23 3.68 5.51
CA THR A 290 11.66 3.04 6.70
C THR A 290 10.18 2.79 6.53
N PHE A 291 9.72 1.72 7.16
CA PHE A 291 8.33 1.29 7.17
C PHE A 291 7.87 1.29 8.60
N PHE A 292 6.66 1.75 8.86
CA PHE A 292 6.08 1.66 10.19
C PHE A 292 4.56 1.59 10.17
N LYS A 293 4.05 0.97 11.22
CA LYS A 293 2.64 0.94 11.57
C LYS A 293 2.44 1.81 12.79
N LEU A 294 1.68 2.89 12.63
CA LEU A 294 1.25 3.76 13.71
C LEU A 294 -0.19 3.46 14.08
N GLN A 295 -0.51 3.57 15.36
CA GLN A 295 -1.88 3.68 15.85
C GLN A 295 -2.08 5.10 16.35
N ILE A 296 -3.03 5.79 15.73
CA ILE A 296 -3.47 7.12 16.14
C ILE A 296 -4.70 6.90 17.02
N ASN A 297 -4.62 7.30 18.29
CA ASN A 297 -5.75 7.26 19.20
C ASN A 297 -6.44 8.63 19.18
N LEU A 298 -7.75 8.62 18.99
CA LEU A 298 -8.59 9.80 18.82
C LEU A 298 -9.72 9.80 19.86
N GLN A 299 -9.91 10.96 20.51
CA GLN A 299 -11.03 11.21 21.43
C GLN A 299 -11.27 10.06 22.42
N SER A 300 -10.19 9.46 22.93
CA SER A 300 -10.08 8.34 23.87
C SER A 300 -10.68 6.99 23.46
N THR A 301 -11.41 6.91 22.33
CA THR A 301 -12.22 5.73 21.99
C THR A 301 -11.99 5.22 20.57
N LYS A 302 -11.58 6.10 19.64
CA LYS A 302 -11.39 5.77 18.23
C LYS A 302 -9.92 5.48 17.94
N LYS A 303 -9.64 4.51 17.09
CA LYS A 303 -8.28 4.08 16.74
C LYS A 303 -8.10 3.99 15.23
N ILE A 304 -7.24 4.82 14.69
CA ILE A 304 -6.85 4.78 13.28
C ILE A 304 -5.53 4.05 13.15
N THR A 305 -5.43 3.13 12.20
CA THR A 305 -4.17 2.54 11.79
C THR A 305 -3.61 3.35 10.63
N LEU A 306 -2.33 3.69 10.69
CA LEU A 306 -1.59 4.29 9.59
C LEU A 306 -0.43 3.36 9.22
N LEU A 307 -0.42 2.87 7.98
CA LEU A 307 0.68 2.11 7.42
C LEU A 307 1.49 3.05 6.55
N THR A 308 2.75 3.28 6.89
CA THR A 308 3.56 4.30 6.22
C THR A 308 4.90 3.74 5.79
N MET A 309 5.35 4.21 4.64
CA MET A 309 6.70 4.11 4.14
C MET A 309 7.26 5.51 3.92
N ILE A 310 8.44 5.79 4.47
CA ILE A 310 9.15 7.07 4.33
C ILE A 310 10.47 6.82 3.60
N ALA A 311 10.77 7.64 2.60
CA ALA A 311 12.05 7.69 1.91
C ALA A 311 12.86 8.91 2.37
N PHE A 312 14.16 8.70 2.49
CA PHE A 312 15.11 9.73 2.84
C PHE A 312 16.16 9.93 1.74
N ASP A 313 16.56 11.18 1.54
CA ASP A 313 17.70 11.53 0.68
C ASP A 313 19.05 11.23 1.37
N GLU A 314 20.16 11.52 0.69
CA GLU A 314 21.51 11.26 1.20
C GLU A 314 21.84 12.06 2.48
N GLN A 315 21.12 13.17 2.73
CA GLN A 315 21.22 13.97 3.95
C GLN A 315 20.26 13.50 5.06
N PHE A 316 19.56 12.37 4.86
CA PHE A 316 18.56 11.85 5.79
C PHE A 316 17.38 12.81 6.04
N LYS A 317 17.02 13.62 5.03
CA LYS A 317 15.77 14.38 5.01
C LYS A 317 14.71 13.59 4.27
N VAL A 318 13.46 13.75 4.67
CA VAL A 318 12.33 13.07 4.02
C VAL A 318 12.17 13.64 2.61
N CYS A 319 12.29 12.79 1.60
CA CYS A 319 12.12 13.17 0.20
C CYS A 319 10.87 12.54 -0.43
N GLY A 320 10.26 11.58 0.25
CA GLY A 320 9.16 10.79 -0.28
C GLY A 320 8.37 10.08 0.80
N TYR A 321 7.06 9.93 0.62
CA TYR A 321 6.27 9.08 1.49
C TYR A 321 5.08 8.42 0.81
N GLU A 322 4.69 7.28 1.35
CA GLU A 322 3.44 6.62 1.02
C GLU A 322 2.77 6.19 2.33
N ALA A 323 1.52 6.63 2.54
CA ALA A 323 0.75 6.29 3.71
C ALA A 323 -0.61 5.72 3.32
N VAL A 324 -1.10 4.74 4.06
CA VAL A 324 -2.41 4.10 3.87
C VAL A 324 -3.15 4.08 5.19
N VAL A 325 -4.41 4.51 5.17
CA VAL A 325 -5.32 4.48 6.31
C VAL A 325 -6.39 3.40 6.08
N PRO A 326 -6.10 2.12 6.37
CA PRO A 326 -6.96 1.00 5.96
C PRO A 326 -8.32 0.96 6.66
N ASN A 327 -8.49 1.63 7.80
CA ASN A 327 -9.72 1.61 8.60
C ASN A 327 -10.34 3.01 8.75
N ALA A 328 -10.12 3.89 7.76
CA ALA A 328 -10.57 5.28 7.81
C ALA A 328 -12.10 5.34 7.93
N GLY A 329 -12.84 4.72 7.01
CA GLY A 329 -14.31 4.70 7.02
C GLY A 329 -14.87 4.07 8.29
N LEU A 330 -14.35 2.90 8.67
CA LEU A 330 -14.76 2.19 9.89
C LEU A 330 -14.62 3.02 11.18
N THR A 331 -13.68 3.97 11.22
CA THR A 331 -13.36 4.73 12.44
C THR A 331 -13.92 6.15 12.42
N LEU A 332 -13.88 6.79 11.26
CA LEU A 332 -14.15 8.22 11.10
C LEU A 332 -15.51 8.52 10.48
N ASP A 333 -16.18 7.54 9.85
CA ASP A 333 -17.49 7.79 9.25
C ASP A 333 -18.51 8.20 10.31
N PHE A 334 -19.44 9.04 9.85
CA PHE A 334 -20.55 9.55 10.65
C PHE A 334 -21.77 8.65 10.44
N ALA A 335 -22.61 8.55 11.46
CA ALA A 335 -23.91 7.91 11.34
C ALA A 335 -24.87 8.80 10.51
N PRO A 336 -25.81 8.23 9.75
CA PRO A 336 -26.72 9.01 8.90
C PRO A 336 -27.50 10.11 9.62
N GLU A 337 -27.87 9.89 10.88
CA GLU A 337 -28.55 10.86 11.72
C GLU A 337 -27.71 12.11 12.03
N GLU A 338 -26.38 12.05 11.86
CA GLU A 338 -25.46 13.17 12.11
C GLU A 338 -25.27 14.06 10.87
N TYR A 339 -25.67 13.63 9.68
CA TYR A 339 -25.28 14.26 8.41
C TYR A 339 -25.72 15.72 8.30
N SER A 340 -26.95 16.03 8.69
CA SER A 340 -27.50 17.39 8.61
C SER A 340 -26.73 18.37 9.51
N PHE A 341 -26.37 17.93 10.71
CA PHE A 341 -25.56 18.71 11.66
C PHE A 341 -24.14 18.94 11.13
N VAL A 342 -23.51 17.88 10.61
CA VAL A 342 -22.16 17.96 10.03
C VAL A 342 -22.13 18.91 8.83
N ILE A 343 -23.10 18.80 7.91
CA ILE A 343 -23.22 19.68 6.73
C ILE A 343 -23.42 21.14 7.16
N SER A 344 -24.32 21.40 8.12
CA SER A 344 -24.55 22.75 8.62
C SER A 344 -23.26 23.39 9.18
N ASN A 345 -22.52 22.65 10.01
CA ASN A 345 -21.27 23.14 10.59
C ASN A 345 -20.19 23.33 9.52
N LEU A 346 -20.08 22.40 8.57
CA LEU A 346 -19.17 22.54 7.43
C LEU A 346 -19.48 23.81 6.64
N CYS A 347 -20.75 24.10 6.33
CA CYS A 347 -21.11 25.30 5.60
C CYS A 347 -20.83 26.59 6.36
N GLN A 348 -21.02 26.61 7.69
CA GLN A 348 -20.59 27.74 8.52
C GLN A 348 -19.07 27.92 8.48
N ALA A 349 -18.31 26.83 8.61
CA ALA A 349 -16.86 26.85 8.51
C ALA A 349 -16.38 27.37 7.14
N ILE A 350 -17.02 26.93 6.05
CA ILE A 350 -16.71 27.42 4.69
C ILE A 350 -16.94 28.92 4.60
N GLN A 351 -18.04 29.46 5.12
CA GLN A 351 -18.30 30.90 5.05
C GLN A 351 -17.33 31.74 5.90
N ILE A 352 -16.81 31.18 6.98
CA ILE A 352 -15.79 31.84 7.82
C ILE A 352 -14.42 31.81 7.12
N THR A 353 -14.01 30.66 6.60
CA THR A 353 -12.67 30.45 6.02
C THR A 353 -12.56 30.94 4.57
N CYS A 354 -13.66 30.94 3.83
CA CYS A 354 -13.76 31.29 2.42
C CYS A 354 -14.84 32.38 2.20
N PRO A 355 -14.63 33.61 2.70
CA PRO A 355 -15.70 34.58 2.88
C PRO A 355 -16.36 35.06 1.58
N VAL A 356 -17.64 35.40 1.67
CA VAL A 356 -18.41 36.03 0.61
C VAL A 356 -17.76 37.34 0.16
N GLY A 357 -17.65 37.55 -1.15
CA GLY A 357 -17.01 38.73 -1.75
C GLY A 357 -15.48 38.63 -1.83
N SER A 358 -14.85 37.58 -1.29
CA SER A 358 -13.42 37.32 -1.48
C SER A 358 -13.15 36.54 -2.77
N SER A 359 -11.89 36.52 -3.23
CA SER A 359 -11.45 35.64 -4.32
C SER A 359 -11.59 34.15 -3.99
N ASN A 360 -11.78 33.81 -2.71
CA ASN A 360 -11.91 32.46 -2.20
C ASN A 360 -13.37 32.06 -1.97
N GLN A 361 -14.34 32.94 -2.24
CA GLN A 361 -15.76 32.64 -2.06
C GLN A 361 -16.17 31.36 -2.81
N GLN A 362 -16.85 30.45 -2.12
CA GLN A 362 -17.36 29.20 -2.71
C GLN A 362 -18.88 29.14 -2.83
N TYR A 363 -19.58 29.86 -1.95
CA TYR A 363 -21.04 29.93 -1.89
C TYR A 363 -21.48 31.38 -1.63
N THR A 364 -22.69 31.74 -2.02
CA THR A 364 -23.29 33.07 -1.76
C THR A 364 -23.65 33.24 -0.30
N ASP A 365 -24.10 32.16 0.34
CA ASP A 365 -24.52 32.11 1.74
C ASP A 365 -24.50 30.66 2.27
N VAL A 366 -24.78 30.50 3.56
CA VAL A 366 -24.81 29.19 4.24
C VAL A 366 -25.92 28.29 3.67
N ASN A 367 -27.08 28.83 3.27
CA ASN A 367 -28.20 28.04 2.80
C ASN A 367 -27.92 27.46 1.40
N GLU A 368 -27.28 28.23 0.52
CA GLU A 368 -26.82 27.73 -0.77
C GLU A 368 -25.83 26.56 -0.60
N CYS A 369 -24.90 26.70 0.35
CA CYS A 369 -23.97 25.62 0.70
C CYS A 369 -24.72 24.38 1.21
N ILE A 370 -25.63 24.52 2.17
CA ILE A 370 -26.40 23.39 2.72
C ILE A 370 -27.21 22.71 1.61
N SER A 371 -27.85 23.49 0.74
CA SER A 371 -28.64 22.95 -0.37
C SER A 371 -27.78 22.17 -1.37
N PHE A 372 -26.54 22.57 -1.58
CA PHE A 372 -25.62 21.86 -2.48
C PHE A 372 -25.01 20.62 -1.83
N LEU A 373 -24.67 20.68 -0.54
CA LEU A 373 -24.02 19.60 0.19
C LEU A 373 -24.98 18.55 0.74
N SER A 374 -26.29 18.80 0.65
CA SER A 374 -27.32 17.81 0.99
C SER A 374 -27.58 16.87 -0.19
N GLU A 375 -28.09 15.67 0.12
CA GLU A 375 -28.61 14.75 -0.88
C GLU A 375 -29.84 15.36 -1.59
N PRO A 376 -30.04 15.11 -2.91
CA PRO A 376 -29.26 14.21 -3.78
C PRO A 376 -28.06 14.85 -4.50
N GLN A 377 -27.75 16.12 -4.25
CA GLN A 377 -26.76 16.88 -5.04
C GLN A 377 -25.33 16.42 -4.75
N THR A 378 -25.01 16.25 -3.47
CA THR A 378 -23.69 15.78 -3.03
C THR A 378 -23.88 14.63 -2.06
N PRO A 379 -23.34 13.44 -2.37
CA PRO A 379 -23.38 12.34 -1.42
C PRO A 379 -22.58 12.68 -0.17
N PHE A 380 -23.01 12.20 0.99
CA PHE A 380 -22.26 12.43 2.23
C PHE A 380 -20.87 11.78 2.14
N GLY A 381 -20.83 10.51 1.69
CA GLY A 381 -19.59 9.77 1.43
C GLY A 381 -19.03 9.05 2.65
N SER A 382 -17.80 8.56 2.49
CA SER A 382 -17.06 7.80 3.51
C SER A 382 -15.58 8.18 3.45
N TYR A 383 -14.90 8.10 4.59
CA TYR A 383 -13.46 8.30 4.69
C TYR A 383 -12.65 7.23 3.96
N ASP A 384 -13.25 6.09 3.57
CA ASP A 384 -12.60 5.12 2.67
C ASP A 384 -12.50 5.63 1.23
N ARG A 385 -13.24 6.71 0.90
CA ARG A 385 -13.28 7.39 -0.40
C ARG A 385 -13.28 8.90 -0.19
N ALA A 386 -12.33 9.37 0.64
CA ALA A 386 -12.18 10.77 1.01
C ALA A 386 -11.62 11.67 -0.11
N ASP A 387 -11.45 11.14 -1.31
CA ASP A 387 -10.98 11.83 -2.51
C ASP A 387 -12.08 12.03 -3.56
N GLN A 388 -13.34 11.70 -3.23
CA GLN A 388 -14.47 11.78 -4.15
C GLN A 388 -15.22 13.11 -4.06
N ASN A 389 -16.16 13.35 -4.98
CA ASN A 389 -17.13 14.45 -4.86
C ASN A 389 -18.17 14.13 -3.78
N ASN A 390 -17.79 14.27 -2.52
CA ASN A 390 -18.66 14.02 -1.37
C ASN A 390 -18.40 15.05 -0.25
N VAL A 391 -19.21 14.98 0.82
CA VAL A 391 -19.07 15.86 2.00
C VAL A 391 -17.80 15.53 2.78
N VAL A 392 -17.43 14.26 2.91
CA VAL A 392 -16.23 13.83 3.64
C VAL A 392 -14.93 14.43 3.07
N CYS A 393 -14.77 14.45 1.75
CA CYS A 393 -13.63 15.10 1.10
C CYS A 393 -13.56 16.59 1.47
N ARG A 394 -14.70 17.27 1.50
CA ARG A 394 -14.79 18.70 1.83
C ARG A 394 -14.49 18.98 3.30
N LEU A 395 -14.79 18.06 4.21
CA LEU A 395 -14.37 18.14 5.62
C LEU A 395 -12.85 18.16 5.77
N ILE A 396 -12.13 17.36 4.98
CA ILE A 396 -10.66 17.38 4.96
C ILE A 396 -10.16 18.73 4.43
N HIS A 397 -10.74 19.20 3.32
CA HIS A 397 -10.23 20.41 2.68
C HIS A 397 -10.56 21.70 3.43
N ILE A 398 -11.66 21.78 4.17
CA ILE A 398 -11.95 22.97 4.99
C ILE A 398 -10.94 23.10 6.15
N GLN A 399 -10.44 21.97 6.66
CA GLN A 399 -9.38 21.95 7.66
C GLN A 399 -8.08 22.55 7.08
N LEU A 400 -7.70 22.17 5.86
CA LEU A 400 -6.50 22.68 5.21
C LEU A 400 -6.68 24.13 4.70
N ALA A 401 -7.92 24.54 4.37
CA ALA A 401 -8.22 25.90 3.96
C ALA A 401 -7.92 26.96 5.02
N ALA A 402 -7.83 26.59 6.31
CA ALA A 402 -7.39 27.52 7.34
C ALA A 402 -5.88 27.86 7.26
N ILE A 403 -5.10 27.01 6.59
CA ILE A 403 -3.66 27.22 6.36
C ILE A 403 -3.44 27.89 5.01
N ALA A 404 -4.00 27.33 3.94
CA ALA A 404 -3.82 27.80 2.58
C ALA A 404 -5.17 28.02 1.86
N PRO A 405 -5.93 29.10 2.20
CA PRO A 405 -7.26 29.35 1.65
C PRO A 405 -7.30 29.38 0.12
N ALA A 406 -6.29 29.99 -0.52
CA ALA A 406 -6.24 30.11 -1.98
C ALA A 406 -6.15 28.75 -2.71
N ILE A 407 -5.59 27.73 -2.06
CA ILE A 407 -5.46 26.38 -2.62
C ILE A 407 -6.70 25.55 -2.29
N HIS A 408 -7.18 25.64 -1.05
CA HIS A 408 -8.17 24.69 -0.53
C HIS A 408 -9.62 25.16 -0.54
N CYS A 409 -9.89 26.47 -0.58
CA CYS A 409 -11.25 26.96 -0.76
C CYS A 409 -11.89 26.41 -2.06
N PRO A 410 -11.21 26.41 -3.23
CA PRO A 410 -11.76 25.78 -4.43
C PRO A 410 -12.21 24.31 -4.23
N HIS A 411 -11.55 23.57 -3.33
CA HIS A 411 -11.82 22.16 -3.10
C HIS A 411 -13.12 21.92 -2.30
N VAL A 412 -13.55 22.88 -1.47
CA VAL A 412 -14.80 22.79 -0.69
C VAL A 412 -16.03 23.30 -1.43
N GLY A 413 -15.83 23.95 -2.58
CA GLY A 413 -16.90 24.49 -3.42
C GLY A 413 -17.61 23.47 -4.31
N LYS A 414 -18.50 24.00 -5.16
CA LYS A 414 -19.37 23.20 -6.05
C LYS A 414 -18.60 22.37 -7.07
N THR A 415 -17.48 22.89 -7.57
CA THR A 415 -16.64 22.19 -8.56
C THR A 415 -15.70 21.17 -7.92
N GLY A 416 -15.53 21.24 -6.59
CA GLY A 416 -14.53 20.45 -5.86
C GLY A 416 -13.08 20.80 -6.22
N GLY A 417 -12.85 21.83 -7.04
CA GLY A 417 -11.53 22.34 -7.43
C GLY A 417 -10.56 21.28 -7.96
N GLY A 418 -11.07 20.21 -8.57
CA GLY A 418 -10.28 19.06 -9.02
C GLY A 418 -9.99 18.01 -7.93
N ALA A 419 -9.95 18.41 -6.66
CA ALA A 419 -9.66 17.51 -5.54
C ALA A 419 -10.87 16.64 -5.14
N CYS A 420 -12.01 17.27 -4.84
CA CYS A 420 -13.26 16.59 -4.47
C CYS A 420 -14.15 16.37 -5.69
N THR A 421 -13.70 15.50 -6.59
CA THR A 421 -14.37 15.19 -7.86
C THR A 421 -14.75 13.72 -7.94
N ASN A 422 -15.68 13.35 -8.83
CA ASN A 422 -16.00 11.94 -9.03
C ASN A 422 -14.82 11.23 -9.69
N LYS A 423 -14.31 10.17 -9.04
CA LYS A 423 -13.22 9.38 -9.57
C LYS A 423 -13.60 7.90 -9.65
N THR A 424 -13.04 7.22 -10.64
CA THR A 424 -13.27 5.79 -10.83
C THR A 424 -12.53 4.99 -9.77
N SER A 425 -12.85 3.71 -9.59
CA SER A 425 -12.01 2.82 -8.78
C SER A 425 -10.59 2.70 -9.33
N GLN A 426 -10.40 2.90 -10.64
CA GLN A 426 -9.09 2.86 -11.28
C GLN A 426 -8.18 3.98 -10.80
N SER A 427 -8.74 5.18 -10.52
CA SER A 427 -7.95 6.33 -10.05
C SER A 427 -7.19 6.05 -8.75
N TYR A 428 -7.69 5.10 -7.94
CA TYR A 428 -7.02 4.66 -6.72
C TYR A 428 -5.63 4.04 -7.01
N PHE A 429 -5.49 3.41 -8.18
CA PHE A 429 -4.26 2.79 -8.67
C PHE A 429 -3.51 3.66 -9.68
N GLU A 430 -4.11 4.76 -10.14
CA GLU A 430 -3.44 5.70 -11.04
C GLU A 430 -2.42 6.54 -10.27
N GLY A 431 -1.33 6.92 -10.95
CA GLY A 431 -0.26 7.69 -10.32
C GLY A 431 0.49 6.92 -9.23
N MET A 432 0.60 5.59 -9.33
CA MET A 432 1.62 4.82 -8.60
C MET A 432 3.03 5.15 -9.12
N SER A 433 3.40 6.43 -9.16
CA SER A 433 4.79 6.81 -9.12
C SER A 433 5.40 6.18 -7.88
N ASP A 434 6.63 5.69 -7.99
CA ASP A 434 7.40 5.28 -6.83
C ASP A 434 7.67 6.55 -5.99
N PHE A 435 6.76 6.90 -5.08
CA PHE A 435 6.85 8.09 -4.21
C PHE A 435 8.07 8.03 -3.30
N VAL A 436 8.70 6.87 -3.21
CA VAL A 436 9.89 6.61 -2.43
C VAL A 436 11.11 6.37 -3.33
N SER A 437 11.00 6.65 -4.64
CA SER A 437 12.10 6.55 -5.63
C SER A 437 13.24 7.51 -5.35
N CYS A 438 12.96 8.62 -4.66
CA CYS A 438 13.98 9.57 -4.20
C CYS A 438 14.91 8.96 -3.14
N ALA A 439 14.57 7.81 -2.56
CA ALA A 439 15.38 7.16 -1.54
C ALA A 439 16.79 6.91 -2.04
N TYR A 440 17.78 7.40 -1.28
CA TYR A 440 19.18 7.20 -1.62
C TYR A 440 19.52 5.69 -1.67
N GLN A 441 20.23 5.28 -2.72
CA GLN A 441 20.67 3.90 -2.91
C GLN A 441 22.11 3.79 -2.40
N TYR A 442 22.28 3.04 -1.31
CA TYR A 442 23.57 2.96 -0.62
C TYR A 442 24.68 2.23 -1.43
N GLN A 443 24.33 1.51 -2.50
CA GLN A 443 25.26 0.65 -3.26
C GLN A 443 25.41 1.03 -4.74
N LYS A 444 25.03 2.25 -5.14
CA LYS A 444 25.23 2.72 -6.52
C LYS A 444 26.44 3.62 -6.68
#